data_AF-A0A9C6W693-F1
#
_entry.id   AF-A0A9C6W693-F1
#
_cell.length_a   1.000
_cell.length_b   1.000
_cell.length_c   1.000
_cell.angle_alpha   90.00
_cell.angle_beta   90.00
_cell.angle_gamma   90.00
#
_symmetry.space_group_name_H-M   'P 1'
#
loop_
_entity.id
_entity.type
_entity.pdbx_description
1 polymer ?
#
loop_
_entity_poly.entity_id
_entity_poly.type
_entity_poly.pdbx_seq_one_letter_code
_entity_poly.pdbx_strand_id
1 'polypeptide(L)'
;MKVLILISLLALSCHAQHQHQHQHQHHAHLNANNIPRDEKPDHRHEDPRETSTWIPILKYNKEQSEDGSYKTEYETGNNIVHEETGFLKDFETNPNGVLVQHGQYSYQSPEGTLVNVQYTADENGFRATGDHIPTPPAIPEEIQKGLDQIYAGIKLQQERLEQRAKSDPAFAKKLEERRVANQNGQYIGLLENQ
;
A
#
# COMPACT_ATOMS: atom_id res chain seq x y z
N MET A 1 -66.69 -0.83 11.86
CA MET A 1 -67.09 -1.51 10.60
C MET A 1 -65.86 -2.13 9.96
N LYS A 2 -65.97 -3.41 9.56
CA LYS A 2 -65.01 -4.28 8.82
C LYS A 2 -63.95 -4.99 9.70
N VAL A 3 -63.76 -6.32 9.71
CA VAL A 3 -64.44 -7.53 9.21
C VAL A 3 -63.94 -8.72 10.08
N LEU A 4 -64.76 -9.77 10.19
CA LEU A 4 -64.64 -11.04 10.90
C LEU A 4 -63.54 -12.02 10.39
N ILE A 5 -62.90 -12.68 11.37
CA ILE A 5 -62.57 -14.12 11.60
C ILE A 5 -62.82 -15.15 10.47
N LEU A 6 -61.81 -15.98 10.16
CA LEU A 6 -61.84 -17.44 9.81
C LEU A 6 -60.37 -17.89 9.59
N ILE A 7 -59.85 -19.11 9.84
CA ILE A 7 -60.14 -20.27 10.69
C ILE A 7 -58.98 -21.27 10.42
N SER A 8 -58.57 -21.99 11.47
CA SER A 8 -57.92 -23.32 11.53
C SER A 8 -56.64 -23.65 10.75
N LEU A 9 -55.67 -24.10 11.55
CA LEU A 9 -54.58 -25.04 11.26
C LEU A 9 -54.96 -26.17 10.30
N LEU A 10 -54.05 -26.50 9.39
CA LEU A 10 -53.73 -27.90 9.09
C LEU A 10 -52.21 -28.02 8.85
N ALA A 11 -51.54 -28.71 9.77
CA ALA A 11 -50.15 -29.10 9.63
C ALA A 11 -50.04 -30.28 8.67
N LEU A 12 -49.23 -30.18 7.63
CA LEU A 12 -48.67 -31.34 6.94
C LEU A 12 -47.15 -31.21 6.91
N SER A 13 -46.54 -31.99 7.78
CA SER A 13 -45.13 -32.30 7.85
C SER A 13 -44.70 -33.06 6.59
N CYS A 14 -43.64 -32.60 5.92
CA CYS A 14 -42.78 -33.49 5.15
C CYS A 14 -41.34 -32.99 5.33
N HIS A 15 -40.62 -33.69 6.21
CA HIS A 15 -39.20 -33.48 6.51
C HIS A 15 -38.37 -34.05 5.36
N ALA A 16 -37.66 -33.20 4.61
CA ALA A 16 -36.59 -33.64 3.72
C ALA A 16 -35.24 -33.41 4.43
N GLN A 17 -34.84 -34.42 5.18
CA GLN A 17 -33.57 -34.52 5.89
C GLN A 17 -32.55 -35.12 4.91
N HIS A 18 -31.64 -34.30 4.36
CA HIS A 18 -30.55 -34.81 3.52
C HIS A 18 -29.25 -34.84 4.34
N GLN A 19 -29.01 -35.98 4.98
CA GLN A 19 -27.69 -36.37 5.46
C GLN A 19 -26.90 -36.95 4.30
N HIS A 20 -25.79 -36.31 3.92
CA HIS A 20 -24.77 -36.97 3.12
C HIS A 20 -23.85 -37.79 4.05
N GLN A 21 -24.05 -39.11 4.05
CA GLN A 21 -23.04 -40.07 4.47
C GLN A 21 -21.97 -40.18 3.36
N HIS A 22 -20.70 -39.93 3.70
CA HIS A 22 -19.59 -40.50 2.96
C HIS A 22 -19.28 -41.88 3.53
N GLN A 23 -19.60 -42.90 2.76
CA GLN A 23 -19.32 -44.30 3.05
C GLN A 23 -18.01 -44.69 2.35
N HIS A 24 -17.00 -45.10 3.13
CA HIS A 24 -15.79 -45.73 2.61
C HIS A 24 -16.14 -47.11 2.04
N GLN A 25 -15.76 -47.37 0.78
CA GLN A 25 -15.69 -48.72 0.24
C GLN A 25 -14.32 -48.95 -0.42
N HIS A 26 -13.57 -49.87 0.17
CA HIS A 26 -12.36 -50.46 -0.38
C HIS A 26 -12.73 -51.40 -1.53
N HIS A 27 -12.15 -51.19 -2.71
CA HIS A 27 -12.08 -52.20 -3.76
C HIS A 27 -10.63 -52.50 -4.09
N ALA A 28 -10.20 -53.72 -3.77
CA ALA A 28 -9.01 -54.33 -4.33
C ALA A 28 -9.30 -54.76 -5.78
N HIS A 29 -8.42 -54.40 -6.71
CA HIS A 29 -8.39 -55.00 -8.04
C HIS A 29 -6.94 -55.36 -8.41
N LEU A 30 -6.82 -56.55 -9.03
CA LEU A 30 -5.60 -57.31 -9.25
C LEU A 30 -4.72 -56.79 -10.40
N ASN A 31 -3.44 -57.15 -10.27
CA ASN A 31 -2.25 -56.94 -11.11
C ASN A 31 -2.39 -57.26 -12.62
N ALA A 32 -1.86 -56.36 -13.47
CA ALA A 32 -1.09 -56.73 -14.66
C ALA A 32 -0.21 -55.54 -15.10
N ASN A 33 1.12 -55.64 -14.94
CA ASN A 33 2.16 -55.26 -15.91
C ASN A 33 3.57 -55.24 -15.27
N ASN A 34 4.29 -56.36 -15.42
CA ASN A 34 5.72 -56.48 -15.14
C ASN A 34 6.54 -55.85 -16.27
N ILE A 35 6.95 -54.59 -16.11
CA ILE A 35 8.04 -54.00 -16.87
C ILE A 35 9.28 -54.01 -15.96
N PRO A 36 10.42 -54.62 -16.37
CA PRO A 36 11.68 -54.47 -15.63
C PRO A 36 12.06 -52.99 -15.61
N ARG A 37 11.99 -52.34 -14.45
CA ARG A 37 12.61 -51.02 -14.25
C ARG A 37 14.09 -51.26 -14.00
N ASP A 38 14.94 -50.64 -14.81
CA ASP A 38 16.35 -50.45 -14.48
C ASP A 38 16.44 -49.86 -13.06
N GLU A 39 17.04 -50.60 -12.13
CA GLU A 39 17.37 -50.12 -10.79
C GLU A 39 18.47 -49.06 -10.91
N LYS A 40 18.07 -47.79 -11.03
CA LYS A 40 18.98 -46.68 -10.77
C LYS A 40 19.18 -46.57 -9.24
N PRO A 41 20.42 -46.45 -8.73
CA PRO A 41 20.65 -46.40 -7.29
C PRO A 41 19.90 -45.22 -6.67
N ASP A 42 19.13 -45.50 -5.63
CA ASP A 42 18.43 -44.50 -4.81
C ASP A 42 19.46 -43.68 -4.02
N HIS A 43 19.98 -42.62 -4.64
CA HIS A 43 20.56 -41.52 -3.87
C HIS A 43 19.42 -40.74 -3.24
N ARG A 44 18.96 -41.23 -2.08
CA ARG A 44 18.17 -40.41 -1.16
C ARG A 44 19.02 -39.21 -0.77
N HIS A 45 18.80 -38.10 -1.45
CA HIS A 45 19.08 -36.80 -0.88
C HIS A 45 18.09 -36.64 0.27
N GLU A 46 18.49 -37.01 1.48
CA GLU A 46 17.88 -36.45 2.68
C GLU A 46 18.13 -34.94 2.63
N ASP A 47 17.16 -34.19 2.14
CA ASP A 47 17.12 -32.74 2.30
C ASP A 47 16.68 -32.47 3.76
N PRO A 48 17.54 -31.91 4.63
CA PRO A 48 17.20 -31.67 6.03
C PRO A 48 16.13 -30.58 6.24
N ARG A 49 15.55 -30.02 5.18
CA ARG A 49 14.77 -28.76 5.23
C ARG A 49 13.27 -28.91 5.45
N GLU A 50 12.73 -30.09 5.76
CA GLU A 50 11.27 -30.27 5.89
C GLU A 50 10.81 -30.80 7.24
N THR A 51 10.99 -30.00 8.30
CA THR A 51 10.06 -30.03 9.44
C THR A 51 9.46 -28.64 9.62
N SER A 52 8.45 -28.31 8.80
CA SER A 52 7.63 -27.12 9.05
C SER A 52 6.82 -27.38 10.32
N THR A 53 7.30 -26.87 11.45
CA THR A 53 6.52 -26.85 12.68
C THR A 53 5.36 -25.88 12.52
N TRP A 54 4.15 -26.30 12.89
CA TRP A 54 2.98 -25.42 12.93
C TRP A 54 3.26 -24.14 13.73
N ILE A 55 2.98 -22.98 13.14
CA ILE A 55 3.09 -21.67 13.79
C ILE A 55 1.67 -21.16 14.07
N PRO A 56 1.27 -20.93 15.32
CA PRO A 56 -0.09 -20.46 15.63
C PRO A 56 -0.28 -19.00 15.25
N ILE A 57 -1.53 -18.61 15.01
CA ILE A 57 -1.94 -17.19 14.99
C ILE A 57 -2.33 -16.81 16.42
N LEU A 58 -1.65 -15.81 16.99
CA LEU A 58 -1.88 -15.33 18.36
C LEU A 58 -2.96 -14.26 18.40
N LYS A 59 -3.01 -13.41 17.36
CA LYS A 59 -3.99 -12.34 17.19
C LYS A 59 -4.43 -12.27 15.74
N TYR A 60 -5.70 -12.03 15.51
CA TYR A 60 -6.24 -11.71 14.20
C TYR A 60 -7.48 -10.83 14.37
N ASN A 61 -7.48 -9.67 13.74
CA ASN A 61 -8.64 -8.80 13.65
C ASN A 61 -8.74 -8.21 12.25
N LYS A 62 -9.98 -8.09 11.78
CA LYS A 62 -10.33 -7.59 10.47
C LYS A 62 -11.63 -6.81 10.57
N GLU A 63 -11.54 -5.54 10.26
CA GLU A 63 -12.65 -4.60 10.27
C GLU A 63 -12.89 -4.11 8.83
N GLN A 64 -14.15 -4.00 8.45
CA GLN A 64 -14.57 -3.50 7.15
C GLN A 64 -15.69 -2.48 7.39
N SER A 65 -15.47 -1.26 6.90
CA SER A 65 -16.42 -0.16 6.99
C SER A 65 -17.39 -0.16 5.81
N GLU A 66 -18.52 0.54 5.97
CA GLU A 66 -19.54 0.70 4.92
C GLU A 66 -19.05 1.47 3.69
N ASP A 67 -18.07 2.36 3.87
CA ASP A 67 -17.43 3.15 2.82
C ASP A 67 -16.37 2.37 2.00
N GLY A 68 -16.19 1.08 2.31
CA GLY A 68 -15.19 0.23 1.67
C GLY A 68 -13.78 0.33 2.28
N SER A 69 -13.56 1.23 3.25
CA SER A 69 -12.33 1.22 4.03
C SER A 69 -12.24 -0.03 4.91
N TYR A 70 -11.03 -0.46 5.21
CA TYR A 70 -10.79 -1.64 6.05
C TYR A 70 -9.57 -1.45 6.93
N LYS A 71 -9.50 -2.28 7.97
CA LYS A 71 -8.33 -2.45 8.82
C LYS A 71 -8.09 -3.93 9.08
N THR A 72 -6.84 -4.35 9.04
CA THR A 72 -6.42 -5.71 9.38
C THR A 72 -5.23 -5.67 10.31
N GLU A 73 -5.21 -6.58 11.28
CA GLU A 73 -4.06 -6.80 12.15
C GLU A 73 -3.91 -8.29 12.44
N TYR A 74 -2.68 -8.79 12.47
CA TYR A 74 -2.41 -10.16 12.91
C TYR A 74 -1.04 -10.30 13.57
N GLU A 75 -0.95 -11.28 14.45
CA GLU A 75 0.27 -11.67 15.14
C GLU A 75 0.43 -13.19 15.09
N THR A 76 1.64 -13.67 14.82
CA THR A 76 1.94 -15.10 14.74
C THR A 76 2.85 -15.55 15.89
N GLY A 77 2.87 -16.85 16.17
CA GLY A 77 3.69 -17.46 17.22
C GLY A 77 5.19 -17.38 17.00
N ASN A 78 5.64 -16.99 15.81
CA ASN A 78 7.04 -16.72 15.49
C ASN A 78 7.36 -15.21 15.43
N ASN A 79 6.60 -14.38 16.14
CA ASN A 79 6.81 -12.93 16.28
C ASN A 79 6.69 -12.14 14.96
N ILE A 80 5.86 -12.61 14.01
CA ILE A 80 5.46 -11.76 12.89
C ILE A 80 4.26 -10.95 13.36
N VAL A 81 4.37 -9.63 13.26
CA VAL A 81 3.29 -8.68 13.54
C VAL A 81 3.01 -7.90 12.27
N HIS A 82 1.74 -7.74 11.93
CA HIS A 82 1.33 -6.97 10.77
C HIS A 82 0.07 -6.16 11.10
N GLU A 83 0.04 -4.92 10.62
CA GLU A 83 -1.15 -4.08 10.59
C GLU A 83 -1.24 -3.35 9.26
N GLU A 84 -2.46 -3.20 8.76
CA GLU A 84 -2.74 -2.51 7.52
C GLU A 84 -4.11 -1.84 7.61
N THR A 85 -4.21 -0.66 7.00
CA THR A 85 -5.46 0.02 6.70
C THR A 85 -5.50 0.30 5.21
N GLY A 86 -6.70 0.30 4.63
CA GLY A 86 -6.87 0.70 3.24
C GLY A 86 -8.22 1.35 2.98
N PHE A 87 -8.27 2.19 1.95
CA PHE A 87 -9.48 2.88 1.52
C PHE A 87 -9.43 3.16 0.01
N LEU A 88 -10.60 3.33 -0.61
CA LEU A 88 -10.71 3.67 -2.02
C LEU A 88 -10.68 5.19 -2.19
N LYS A 89 -9.74 5.68 -2.99
CA LYS A 89 -9.57 7.10 -3.32
C LYS A 89 -10.00 7.35 -4.76
N ASP A 90 -10.83 8.35 -4.99
CA ASP A 90 -11.18 8.78 -6.34
C ASP A 90 -9.93 9.33 -7.06
N PHE A 91 -9.75 8.93 -8.32
CA PHE A 91 -8.61 9.35 -9.13
C PHE A 91 -9.06 9.62 -10.56
N GLU A 92 -8.78 10.83 -11.08
CA GLU A 92 -9.36 11.33 -12.34
C GLU A 92 -9.13 10.39 -13.53
N THR A 93 -7.98 9.71 -13.57
CA THR A 93 -7.63 8.79 -14.66
C THR A 93 -8.12 7.35 -14.44
N ASN A 94 -8.73 7.04 -13.28
CA ASN A 94 -9.22 5.70 -12.96
C ASN A 94 -10.69 5.76 -12.49
N PRO A 95 -11.66 5.38 -13.35
CA PRO A 95 -13.08 5.44 -13.02
C PRO A 95 -13.50 4.49 -11.89
N ASN A 96 -12.65 3.53 -11.52
CA ASN A 96 -12.90 2.61 -10.40
C ASN A 96 -12.21 3.05 -9.10
N GLY A 97 -11.59 4.24 -9.09
CA GLY A 97 -10.76 4.70 -7.98
C GLY A 97 -9.41 3.97 -7.89
N VAL A 98 -8.61 4.38 -6.91
CA VAL A 98 -7.31 3.82 -6.56
C VAL A 98 -7.39 3.33 -5.12
N LEU A 99 -7.03 2.07 -4.88
CA LEU A 99 -6.90 1.56 -3.52
C LEU A 99 -5.62 2.14 -2.90
N VAL A 100 -5.78 2.89 -1.80
CA VAL A 100 -4.68 3.39 -0.98
C VAL A 100 -4.54 2.46 0.21
N GLN A 101 -3.34 1.92 0.45
CA GLN A 101 -3.04 1.05 1.58
C GLN A 101 -1.85 1.62 2.35
N HIS A 102 -1.99 1.67 3.68
CA HIS A 102 -0.92 1.99 4.61
C HIS A 102 -0.80 0.85 5.61
N GLY A 103 0.39 0.31 5.75
CA GLY A 103 0.62 -0.75 6.72
C GLY A 103 2.05 -0.80 7.21
N GLN A 104 2.25 -1.64 8.19
CA GLN A 104 3.56 -2.03 8.66
C GLN A 104 3.58 -3.50 9.02
N TYR A 105 4.75 -4.10 8.90
CA TYR A 105 5.00 -5.43 9.43
C TYR A 105 6.35 -5.49 10.10
N SER A 106 6.47 -6.39 11.06
CA SER A 106 7.73 -6.70 11.71
C SER A 106 7.92 -8.20 11.85
N TYR A 107 9.17 -8.65 11.80
CA TYR A 107 9.55 -10.03 11.99
C TYR A 107 10.97 -10.13 12.56
N GLN A 108 11.28 -11.26 13.17
CA GLN A 108 12.62 -11.57 13.64
C GLN A 108 13.46 -12.14 12.48
N SER A 109 14.58 -11.49 12.14
CA SER A 109 15.51 -12.02 11.14
C SER A 109 16.21 -13.29 11.64
N PRO A 110 16.76 -14.13 10.75
CA PRO A 110 17.58 -15.30 11.14
C PRO A 110 18.78 -14.93 12.04
N GLU A 111 19.27 -13.69 11.94
CA GLU A 111 20.37 -13.14 12.73
C GLU A 111 19.92 -12.61 14.11
N GLY A 112 18.63 -12.72 14.44
CA GLY A 112 18.09 -12.22 15.71
C GLY A 112 17.89 -10.70 15.74
N THR A 113 17.88 -10.02 14.59
CA THR A 113 17.54 -8.59 14.50
C THR A 113 16.05 -8.40 14.21
N LEU A 114 15.38 -7.49 14.93
CA LEU A 114 13.99 -7.15 14.65
C LEU A 114 13.94 -6.29 13.38
N VAL A 115 13.26 -6.78 12.36
CA VAL A 115 13.07 -6.08 11.10
C VAL A 115 11.70 -5.42 11.13
N ASN A 116 11.62 -4.12 10.87
CA ASN A 116 10.37 -3.37 10.72
C ASN A 116 10.32 -2.72 9.34
N VAL A 117 9.19 -2.90 8.66
CA VAL A 117 8.87 -2.25 7.39
C VAL A 117 7.56 -1.50 7.53
N GLN A 118 7.56 -0.23 7.17
CA GLN A 118 6.35 0.54 6.90
C GLN A 118 6.20 0.70 5.40
N TYR A 119 4.97 0.75 4.90
CA TYR A 119 4.72 0.91 3.47
C TYR A 119 3.48 1.74 3.18
N THR A 120 3.49 2.33 1.98
CA THR A 120 2.36 2.98 1.34
C THR A 120 2.22 2.43 -0.07
N ALA A 121 1.01 2.00 -0.44
CA ALA A 121 0.66 1.61 -1.79
C ALA A 121 -0.49 2.49 -2.27
N ASP A 122 -0.30 3.23 -3.36
CA ASP A 122 -1.28 4.16 -3.92
C ASP A 122 -1.06 4.36 -5.44
N GLU A 123 -1.57 5.46 -6.01
CA GLU A 123 -1.42 5.78 -7.43
C GLU A 123 0.05 5.91 -7.88
N ASN A 124 0.97 6.16 -6.95
CA ASN A 124 2.40 6.28 -7.21
C ASN A 124 3.16 4.96 -6.95
N GLY A 125 2.44 3.84 -6.81
CA GLY A 125 2.98 2.50 -6.62
C GLY A 125 3.29 2.17 -5.16
N PHE A 126 4.04 1.08 -4.94
CA PHE A 126 4.43 0.61 -3.61
C PHE A 126 5.74 1.27 -3.15
N ARG A 127 5.73 1.89 -1.98
CA ARG A 127 6.88 2.55 -1.35
C ARG A 127 7.02 2.06 0.07
N ALA A 128 8.15 1.45 0.38
CA ALA A 128 8.46 0.93 1.71
C ALA A 128 9.64 1.66 2.34
N THR A 129 9.60 1.81 3.66
CA THR A 129 10.65 2.37 4.49
C THR A 129 10.97 1.41 5.63
N GLY A 130 12.26 1.33 5.98
CA GLY A 130 12.77 0.49 7.06
C GLY A 130 14.30 0.52 7.08
N ASP A 131 14.91 0.28 8.23
CA ASP A 131 16.37 0.42 8.43
C ASP A 131 17.22 -0.49 7.55
N HIS A 132 16.62 -1.57 7.05
CA HIS A 132 17.23 -2.57 6.17
C HIS A 132 16.90 -2.34 4.69
N ILE A 133 16.09 -1.34 4.37
CA ILE A 133 15.76 -0.97 2.99
C ILE A 133 16.80 0.05 2.51
N PRO A 134 17.49 -0.20 1.39
CA PRO A 134 18.46 0.75 0.85
C PRO A 134 17.83 2.12 0.61
N THR A 135 18.44 3.18 1.14
CA THR A 135 18.07 4.55 0.85
C THR A 135 18.95 5.10 -0.29
N PRO A 136 18.43 6.01 -1.13
CA PRO A 136 19.26 6.74 -2.07
C PRO A 136 20.40 7.46 -1.34
N PRO A 137 21.58 7.61 -1.97
CA PRO A 137 22.67 8.36 -1.36
C PRO A 137 22.24 9.80 -1.07
N ALA A 138 22.81 10.39 -0.03
CA ALA A 138 22.59 11.80 0.29
C ALA A 138 22.95 12.69 -0.90
N ILE A 139 22.24 13.82 -1.04
CA ILE A 139 22.55 14.83 -2.06
C ILE A 139 23.97 15.36 -1.79
N PRO A 140 24.85 15.44 -2.80
CA PRO A 140 26.20 15.98 -2.64
C PRO A 140 26.20 17.44 -2.13
N GLU A 141 27.18 17.80 -1.31
CA GLU A 141 27.30 19.14 -0.73
C GLU A 141 27.38 20.23 -1.81
N GLU A 142 28.00 19.94 -2.95
CA GLU A 142 28.14 20.87 -4.07
C GLU A 142 26.79 21.24 -4.68
N ILE A 143 25.86 20.28 -4.75
CA ILE A 143 24.51 20.53 -5.25
C ILE A 143 23.74 21.39 -4.27
N GLN A 144 23.83 21.09 -2.97
CA GLN A 144 23.19 21.91 -1.94
C GLN A 144 23.73 23.35 -1.97
N LYS A 145 25.06 23.52 -2.04
CA LYS A 145 25.70 24.84 -2.15
C LYS A 145 25.27 25.59 -3.41
N GLY A 146 25.13 24.88 -4.53
CA GLY A 146 24.60 25.46 -5.77
C GLY A 146 23.18 25.99 -5.60
N LEU A 147 22.30 25.20 -4.97
CA LEU A 147 20.92 25.62 -4.66
C LEU A 147 20.88 26.83 -3.72
N ASP A 148 21.72 26.84 -2.69
CA ASP A 148 21.83 27.95 -1.75
C ASP A 148 22.31 29.24 -2.44
N GLN A 149 23.27 29.12 -3.36
CA GLN A 149 23.76 30.25 -4.16
C GLN A 149 22.68 30.79 -5.10
N ILE A 150 21.93 29.92 -5.76
CA ILE A 150 20.80 30.31 -6.62
C ILE A 150 19.74 31.05 -5.77
N TYR A 151 19.38 30.50 -4.61
CA TYR A 151 18.41 31.10 -3.71
C TYR A 151 18.87 32.47 -3.19
N ALA A 152 20.13 32.58 -2.74
CA ALA A 152 20.72 33.83 -2.30
C ALA A 152 20.75 34.88 -3.42
N GLY A 153 21.08 34.48 -4.65
CA GLY A 153 21.08 35.36 -5.81
C GLY A 153 19.70 35.91 -6.15
N ILE A 154 18.67 35.05 -6.16
CA ILE A 154 17.26 35.44 -6.39
C ILE A 154 16.81 36.41 -5.30
N LYS A 155 17.08 36.09 -4.03
CA LYS A 155 16.71 36.94 -2.89
C LYS A 155 17.38 38.31 -2.98
N LEU A 156 18.68 38.36 -3.24
CA LEU A 156 19.43 39.60 -3.40
C LEU A 156 18.88 40.43 -4.57
N GLN A 157 18.52 39.79 -5.68
CA GLN A 157 17.89 40.48 -6.81
C GLN A 157 16.57 41.11 -6.39
N GLN A 158 15.70 40.38 -5.69
CA GLN A 158 14.42 40.87 -5.22
C GLN A 158 14.57 42.06 -4.27
N GLU A 159 15.48 41.98 -3.29
CA GLU A 159 15.78 43.09 -2.37
C GLU A 159 16.26 44.33 -3.13
N ARG A 160 17.09 44.17 -4.16
CA ARG A 160 17.54 45.29 -5.01
C ARG A 160 16.38 45.95 -5.75
N LEU A 161 15.46 45.15 -6.29
CA LEU A 161 14.28 45.66 -6.99
C LEU A 161 13.38 46.44 -6.02
N GLU A 162 13.17 45.92 -4.81
CA GLU A 162 12.40 46.60 -3.77
C GLU A 162 13.08 47.90 -3.31
N GLN A 163 14.40 47.89 -3.13
CA GLN A 163 15.17 49.09 -2.81
C GLN A 163 15.03 50.14 -3.91
N ARG A 164 15.15 49.76 -5.19
CA ARG A 164 14.94 50.69 -6.32
C ARG A 164 13.51 51.22 -6.35
N ALA A 165 12.51 50.38 -6.11
CA ALA A 165 11.11 50.79 -6.04
C ALA A 165 10.84 51.79 -4.92
N LYS A 166 11.54 51.69 -3.78
CA LYS A 166 11.46 52.70 -2.71
C LYS A 166 12.02 54.06 -3.13
N SER A 167 13.04 54.09 -3.98
CA SER A 167 13.68 55.33 -4.44
C SER A 167 13.08 55.93 -5.72
N ASP A 168 12.44 55.11 -6.57
CA ASP A 168 11.95 55.49 -7.90
C ASP A 168 10.47 55.05 -8.06
N PRO A 169 9.52 55.99 -7.96
CA PRO A 169 8.09 55.71 -8.12
C PRO A 169 7.70 55.17 -9.51
N ALA A 170 8.41 55.55 -10.57
CA ALA A 170 8.13 55.04 -11.91
C ALA A 170 8.56 53.58 -12.02
N PHE A 171 9.68 53.22 -11.40
CA PHE A 171 10.11 51.84 -11.27
C PHE A 171 9.16 51.01 -10.40
N ALA A 172 8.68 51.55 -9.28
CA ALA A 172 7.70 50.88 -8.42
C ALA A 172 6.43 50.47 -9.20
N LYS A 173 5.93 51.36 -10.06
CA LYS A 173 4.77 51.07 -10.93
C LYS A 173 5.08 49.92 -11.90
N LYS A 174 6.24 49.95 -12.58
CA LYS A 174 6.66 48.86 -13.49
C LYS A 174 6.83 47.52 -12.75
N LEU A 175 7.37 47.54 -11.54
CA LEU A 175 7.52 46.34 -10.71
C LEU A 175 6.17 45.74 -10.33
N GLU A 176 5.19 46.58 -10.00
CA GLU A 176 3.82 46.16 -9.69
C GLU A 176 3.09 45.62 -10.92
N GLU A 177 3.22 46.27 -12.07
CA GLU A 177 2.70 45.78 -13.35
C GLU A 177 3.25 44.37 -13.66
N ARG A 178 4.54 44.12 -13.39
CA ARG A 178 5.16 42.80 -13.50
C ARG A 178 4.58 41.79 -12.53
N ARG A 179 4.37 42.19 -11.28
CA ARG A 179 3.79 41.31 -10.26
C ARG A 179 2.39 40.85 -10.68
N VAL A 180 1.57 41.78 -11.18
CA VAL A 180 0.23 41.51 -11.70
C VAL A 180 0.29 40.63 -12.95
N ALA A 181 1.18 40.93 -13.90
CA ALA A 181 1.34 40.13 -15.11
C ALA A 181 1.74 38.68 -14.79
N ASN A 182 2.73 38.49 -13.91
CA ASN A 182 3.16 37.16 -13.46
C ASN A 182 2.04 36.39 -12.74
N GLN A 183 1.22 37.06 -11.92
CA GLN A 183 0.05 36.45 -11.29
C GLN A 183 -0.99 35.98 -12.32
N ASN A 184 -1.09 36.67 -13.45
CA ASN A 184 -1.99 36.35 -14.55
C ASN A 184 -1.35 35.41 -15.60
N GLY A 185 -0.15 34.86 -15.35
CA GLY A 185 0.58 34.00 -16.27
C GLY A 185 1.16 34.72 -17.51
N GLN A 186 1.17 36.06 -17.50
CA GLN A 186 1.76 36.88 -18.56
C GLN A 186 3.22 37.19 -18.24
N TYR A 187 4.13 36.57 -18.98
CA TYR A 187 5.56 36.85 -18.85
C TYR A 187 5.92 38.19 -19.51
N ILE A 188 6.39 39.16 -18.73
CA ILE A 188 6.78 40.49 -19.25
C ILE A 188 8.29 40.79 -19.19
N GLY A 189 9.13 39.74 -19.21
CA GLY A 189 10.58 39.90 -19.25
C GLY A 189 11.23 40.33 -17.93
N LEU A 190 12.53 40.60 -18.00
CA LEU A 190 13.31 41.18 -16.90
C LEU A 190 13.14 42.70 -16.89
N LEU A 191 13.07 43.29 -15.70
CA LEU A 191 13.16 44.74 -15.52
C LEU A 191 14.63 45.15 -15.76
N GLU A 192 15.06 45.23 -17.01
CA GLU A 192 16.37 45.75 -17.37
C GLU A 192 16.48 47.26 -17.06
N ASN A 193 17.72 47.74 -16.94
CA ASN A 193 18.05 49.13 -16.65
C ASN A 193 17.71 50.05 -17.85
N GLN A 194 16.42 50.28 -18.09
CA GLN A 194 15.92 51.45 -18.81
C GLN A 194 15.63 52.59 -17.83
#